data_AF-A0A2G2LMI2-F1
#
_entry.id   AF-A0A2G2LMI2-F1
#
_cell.length_a   1.000
_cell.length_b   1.000
_cell.length_c   1.000
_cell.angle_alpha   90.00
_cell.angle_beta   90.00
_cell.angle_gamma   90.00
#
_symmetry.space_group_name_H-M   'P 1'
#
loop_
_entity.id
_entity.type
_entity.pdbx_description
1 polymer ?
#
loop_
_entity_poly.entity_id
_entity_poly.type
_entity_poly.pdbx_seq_one_letter_code
_entity_poly.pdbx_strand_id
1 'polypeptide(L)'
;MRVANLSLGQGALCAAHAARCLFAGHARLGTGWGMALASLWRGDYGRGEQTGSDPSAIGPAYVNTSVGDHKTMNASDQDKADQQAPDLDMSEWRAAIDKFDDDILNLIKGRLALSEQVGKSKVRGGLPWRPAREAQLFARLVGRASATLSAPAVERLWSTVIAQSLQAQGPVFLLVSKSQPKLSALARTFFGLLPLSMVKDDTTAIARAAAEEGAIAIVPAPGEGVNWWVDLAEMNTSTGPAPAVLAALPRFASDDPPLAYAIAVAPRERSGNDSQWLVGRALKDDMPQGKVLAQNGDFRLLACDGNAAISPQQGLCEIGLFANPLKQN
;
A
#
# COMPACT_ATOMS: atom_id res chain seq x y z
N MET A 1 51.26 30.97 -17.05
CA MET A 1 50.60 32.23 -17.43
C MET A 1 49.61 32.61 -16.35
N ARG A 2 49.95 33.63 -15.55
CA ARG A 2 49.13 34.16 -14.46
C ARG A 2 48.21 35.27 -14.99
N VAL A 3 46.94 35.18 -14.58
CA VAL A 3 46.11 36.22 -13.94
C VAL A 3 45.81 37.53 -14.70
N ALA A 4 44.54 37.60 -15.11
CA ALA A 4 43.52 38.65 -14.91
C ALA A 4 43.88 40.13 -14.68
N ASN A 5 43.14 40.96 -15.43
CA ASN A 5 42.74 42.36 -15.20
C ASN A 5 41.32 42.43 -15.83
N LEU A 6 40.27 43.10 -15.34
CA LEU A 6 40.15 44.22 -14.41
C LEU A 6 38.75 44.21 -13.78
N SER A 7 38.73 44.70 -12.53
CA SER A 7 37.62 45.12 -11.69
C SER A 7 36.98 46.43 -12.18
N LEU A 8 35.69 46.62 -11.85
CA LEU A 8 34.98 47.85 -11.45
C LEU A 8 33.50 47.43 -11.23
N GLY A 9 32.76 47.70 -10.16
CA GLY A 9 32.88 48.51 -8.94
C GLY A 9 31.43 48.71 -8.45
N GLN A 10 31.03 48.09 -7.33
CA GLN A 10 30.57 48.69 -6.07
C GLN A 10 29.31 49.57 -6.06
N GLY A 11 28.47 49.32 -5.02
CA GLY A 11 27.40 50.20 -4.51
C GLY A 11 26.12 49.42 -4.16
N ALA A 12 26.05 48.62 -3.09
CA ALA A 12 25.81 48.98 -1.69
C ALA A 12 24.54 49.82 -1.45
N LEU A 13 23.50 49.24 -0.83
CA LEU A 13 22.79 49.78 0.35
C LEU A 13 21.65 48.83 0.83
N CYS A 14 21.61 48.68 2.16
CA CYS A 14 20.62 48.17 3.14
C CYS A 14 19.15 47.96 2.66
N ALA A 15 18.31 47.09 3.25
CA ALA A 15 18.12 46.76 4.66
C ALA A 15 17.24 45.49 4.82
N ALA A 16 17.38 44.82 5.96
CA ALA A 16 16.47 43.80 6.48
C ALA A 16 15.29 44.45 7.24
N HIS A 17 14.04 44.24 6.81
CA HIS A 17 12.84 44.09 7.67
C HIS A 17 11.55 43.96 6.81
N ALA A 18 10.58 43.18 7.33
CA ALA A 18 9.19 42.99 6.86
C ALA A 18 9.00 42.20 5.55
N ALA A 19 8.10 41.21 5.42
CA ALA A 19 6.80 41.05 6.06
C ALA A 19 6.46 39.59 6.40
N ARG A 20 6.30 39.35 7.70
CA ARG A 20 5.25 38.49 8.26
C ARG A 20 3.91 39.25 8.12
N CYS A 21 2.82 38.49 8.02
CA CYS A 21 1.40 38.89 8.04
C CYS A 21 0.70 39.05 6.67
N LEU A 22 -0.56 38.57 6.63
CA LEU A 22 -1.52 38.37 5.52
C LEU A 22 -1.44 36.95 4.92
N PHE A 23 -2.14 35.93 5.43
CA PHE A 23 -3.59 35.85 5.56
C PHE A 23 -4.02 35.21 6.90
N ALA A 24 -4.52 36.06 7.80
CA ALA A 24 -5.56 35.71 8.76
C ALA A 24 -6.80 36.48 8.30
N GLY A 25 -7.88 35.79 7.95
CA GLY A 25 -9.08 36.47 7.46
C GLY A 25 -10.09 35.61 6.72
N HIS A 26 -10.44 34.43 7.23
CA HIS A 26 -11.81 33.88 7.11
C HIS A 26 -12.06 32.90 8.24
N ALA A 27 -12.38 33.46 9.40
CA ALA A 27 -13.13 32.77 10.43
C ALA A 27 -14.62 33.01 10.15
N ARG A 28 -15.35 31.93 9.85
CA ARG A 28 -16.71 31.61 10.34
C ARG A 28 -17.25 30.47 9.48
N LEU A 29 -17.29 29.27 10.08
CA LEU A 29 -18.42 28.33 10.10
C LEU A 29 -17.93 26.99 10.68
N GLY A 30 -18.49 26.60 11.83
CA GLY A 30 -18.65 25.18 12.18
C GLY A 30 -17.61 24.51 13.07
N THR A 31 -17.31 25.06 14.26
CA THR A 31 -16.89 24.22 15.39
C THR A 31 -18.08 23.36 15.82
N GLY A 32 -18.05 22.05 15.55
CA GLY A 32 -19.15 21.18 15.96
C GLY A 32 -19.07 19.72 15.53
N TRP A 33 -17.88 19.11 15.40
CA TRP A 33 -17.76 17.66 15.16
C TRP A 33 -16.60 17.10 15.97
N GLY A 34 -16.86 16.97 17.28
CA GLY A 34 -15.88 16.48 18.24
C GLY A 34 -16.47 16.36 19.64
N MET A 35 -17.67 15.79 19.79
CA MET A 35 -18.18 15.29 21.09
C MET A 35 -19.49 14.47 21.00
N ALA A 36 -19.70 13.63 19.98
CA ALA A 36 -20.93 12.81 19.89
C ALA A 36 -20.75 11.33 19.47
N LEU A 37 -19.52 10.78 19.47
CA LEU A 37 -19.27 9.37 19.14
C LEU A 37 -18.35 8.66 20.15
N ALA A 38 -18.38 9.08 21.42
CA ALA A 38 -17.60 8.47 22.50
C ALA A 38 -18.46 7.89 23.65
N SER A 39 -19.79 7.80 23.49
CA SER A 39 -20.70 7.31 24.54
C SER A 39 -21.38 5.96 24.25
N LEU A 40 -21.10 5.30 23.12
CA LEU A 40 -21.72 4.02 22.76
C LEU A 40 -20.75 2.82 22.69
N TRP A 41 -19.51 2.99 23.16
CA TRP A 41 -18.59 1.88 23.32
C TRP A 41 -17.72 2.06 24.57
N ARG A 42 -18.38 2.00 25.72
CA ARG A 42 -17.72 1.80 27.03
C ARG A 42 -18.37 0.57 27.69
N GLY A 43 -18.22 -0.57 27.02
CA GLY A 43 -18.45 -1.88 27.62
C GLY A 43 -17.13 -2.37 28.18
N ASP A 44 -17.05 -2.47 29.51
CA ASP A 44 -15.95 -3.08 30.25
C ASP A 44 -15.70 -4.51 29.73
N TYR A 45 -14.62 -4.70 28.98
CA TYR A 45 -14.02 -6.02 28.88
C TYR A 45 -13.16 -6.23 30.12
N GLY A 46 -13.77 -6.89 31.11
CA GLY A 46 -13.11 -7.40 32.29
C GLY A 46 -11.90 -8.23 31.90
N ARG A 47 -10.75 -7.80 32.43
CA ARG A 47 -9.48 -8.53 32.44
C ARG A 47 -9.66 -9.75 33.34
N GLY A 48 -9.98 -10.91 32.77
CA GLY A 48 -9.91 -12.20 33.45
C GLY A 48 -8.52 -12.80 33.28
N GLU A 49 -7.81 -12.96 34.40
CA GLU A 49 -6.60 -13.78 34.48
C GLU A 49 -6.93 -15.23 34.09
N GLN A 50 -6.14 -15.83 33.20
CA GLN A 50 -6.11 -17.28 33.01
C GLN A 50 -4.71 -17.81 33.30
N THR A 51 -4.63 -18.55 34.39
CA THR A 51 -3.55 -19.47 34.72
C THR A 51 -3.87 -20.85 34.14
N GLY A 52 -2.96 -21.40 33.34
CA GLY A 52 -2.57 -22.82 33.39
C GLY A 52 -3.44 -23.91 32.70
N SER A 53 -2.71 -24.72 31.89
CA SER A 53 -2.89 -26.16 31.55
C SER A 53 -3.89 -26.63 30.47
N ASP A 54 -3.33 -26.91 29.28
CA ASP A 54 -3.32 -28.13 28.42
C ASP A 54 -4.41 -29.24 28.50
N PRO A 55 -4.61 -30.08 27.45
CA PRO A 55 -5.91 -30.42 26.89
C PRO A 55 -6.21 -31.94 26.91
N SER A 56 -7.45 -32.34 26.58
CA SER A 56 -7.84 -33.61 25.91
C SER A 56 -9.26 -34.08 26.32
N ALA A 57 -9.82 -34.97 25.50
CA ALA A 57 -11.14 -35.63 25.55
C ALA A 57 -12.27 -34.83 24.83
N ILE A 58 -12.60 -35.11 23.56
CA ILE A 58 -13.20 -36.31 22.94
C ILE A 58 -14.59 -36.65 23.51
N GLY A 59 -15.61 -36.40 22.68
CA GLY A 59 -16.71 -37.35 22.45
C GLY A 59 -18.04 -37.11 23.16
N PRO A 60 -19.20 -37.43 22.52
CA PRO A 60 -20.46 -36.76 22.80
C PRO A 60 -21.54 -37.62 23.48
N ALA A 61 -22.61 -36.92 23.85
CA ALA A 61 -24.00 -37.37 23.99
C ALA A 61 -24.34 -38.32 25.15
N TYR A 62 -25.14 -37.81 26.10
CA TYR A 62 -26.25 -38.57 26.66
C TYR A 62 -27.44 -37.65 26.94
N VAL A 63 -28.55 -37.99 26.31
CA VAL A 63 -29.90 -37.50 26.62
C VAL A 63 -30.27 -37.99 28.01
N ASN A 64 -30.88 -37.14 28.85
CA ASN A 64 -31.95 -37.65 29.68
C ASN A 64 -33.01 -36.59 30.00
N THR A 65 -34.22 -36.94 29.59
CA THR A 65 -35.51 -36.42 30.02
C THR A 65 -35.71 -36.61 31.52
N SER A 66 -36.31 -35.62 32.20
CA SER A 66 -37.40 -35.91 33.13
C SER A 66 -38.23 -34.67 33.40
N VAL A 67 -39.53 -34.83 33.20
CA VAL A 67 -40.61 -33.93 33.59
C VAL A 67 -40.84 -34.12 35.09
N GLY A 68 -41.04 -33.01 35.81
CA GLY A 68 -41.46 -32.99 37.21
C GLY A 68 -42.35 -31.77 37.45
N ASP A 69 -43.61 -32.05 37.78
CA ASP A 69 -44.71 -31.09 37.91
C ASP A 69 -44.68 -30.23 39.18
N HIS A 70 -45.22 -29.02 39.02
CA HIS A 70 -45.96 -28.18 39.98
C HIS A 70 -45.27 -27.63 41.25
N LYS A 71 -45.09 -26.29 41.25
CA LYS A 71 -45.93 -25.40 42.08
C LYS A 71 -45.78 -23.93 41.68
N THR A 72 -46.92 -23.30 41.43
CA THR A 72 -47.09 -21.86 41.24
C THR A 72 -46.80 -21.10 42.53
N MET A 73 -45.91 -20.10 42.46
CA MET A 73 -45.83 -19.01 43.43
C MET A 73 -45.81 -17.68 42.66
N ASN A 74 -46.85 -16.89 42.96
CA ASN A 74 -47.20 -15.52 42.57
C ASN A 74 -46.37 -14.76 41.52
N ALA A 75 -47.09 -14.43 40.45
CA ALA A 75 -46.71 -13.64 39.30
C ALA A 75 -46.89 -12.11 39.52
N SER A 76 -46.20 -11.51 40.47
CA SER A 76 -46.30 -10.04 40.61
C SER A 76 -45.02 -9.27 40.93
N ASP A 77 -43.86 -9.92 41.06
CA ASP A 77 -42.60 -9.20 41.37
C ASP A 77 -41.46 -9.46 40.37
N GLN A 78 -41.72 -10.14 39.24
CA GLN A 78 -40.71 -10.35 38.19
C GLN A 78 -40.73 -9.31 37.07
N ASP A 79 -41.65 -8.35 37.07
CA ASP A 79 -41.83 -7.38 35.98
C ASP A 79 -40.88 -6.17 36.01
N LYS A 80 -39.74 -6.23 36.72
CA LYS A 80 -38.87 -5.04 36.86
C LYS A 80 -37.37 -5.23 36.69
N ALA A 81 -36.90 -6.32 36.08
CA ALA A 81 -35.47 -6.49 35.87
C ALA A 81 -35.04 -7.12 34.54
N ASP A 82 -35.84 -7.02 33.48
CA ASP A 82 -35.35 -7.18 32.11
C ASP A 82 -35.58 -5.88 31.34
N GLN A 83 -34.70 -4.91 31.56
CA GLN A 83 -34.55 -3.77 30.64
C GLN A 83 -33.90 -4.28 29.37
N GLN A 84 -34.70 -4.90 28.52
CA GLN A 84 -34.36 -5.21 27.14
C GLN A 84 -34.11 -3.87 26.43
N ALA A 85 -32.89 -3.69 25.90
CA ALA A 85 -32.64 -2.61 24.96
C ALA A 85 -33.69 -2.72 23.83
N PRO A 86 -34.31 -1.60 23.39
CA PRO A 86 -35.36 -1.66 22.40
C PRO A 86 -34.82 -2.37 21.16
N ASP A 87 -35.48 -3.48 20.79
CA ASP A 87 -35.17 -4.23 19.59
C ASP A 87 -35.52 -3.32 18.42
N LEU A 88 -34.51 -2.64 17.87
CA LEU A 88 -34.67 -1.72 16.75
C LEU A 88 -35.35 -2.48 15.61
N ASP A 89 -36.38 -1.87 15.00
CA ASP A 89 -37.05 -2.47 13.86
C ASP A 89 -36.03 -2.67 12.72
N MET A 90 -36.17 -3.74 11.95
CA MET A 90 -35.33 -4.02 10.78
C MET A 90 -35.27 -2.83 9.80
N SER A 91 -36.33 -2.03 9.74
CA SER A 91 -36.35 -0.79 8.96
C SER A 91 -35.39 0.27 9.49
N GLU A 92 -35.29 0.42 10.81
CA GLU A 92 -34.40 1.37 11.48
C GLU A 92 -32.93 0.97 11.32
N TRP A 93 -32.61 -0.32 11.43
CA TRP A 93 -31.27 -0.83 11.15
C TRP A 93 -30.82 -0.56 9.71
N ARG A 94 -31.71 -0.74 8.73
CA ARG A 94 -31.40 -0.47 7.32
C ARG A 94 -31.19 1.02 7.07
N ALA A 95 -32.04 1.89 7.62
CA ALA A 95 -31.85 3.33 7.50
C ALA A 95 -30.52 3.79 8.12
N ALA A 96 -30.09 3.16 9.22
CA ALA A 96 -28.77 3.41 9.80
C ALA A 96 -27.62 2.98 8.88
N ILE A 97 -27.73 1.83 8.20
CA ILE A 97 -26.75 1.36 7.20
C ILE A 97 -26.69 2.31 6.01
N ASP A 98 -27.84 2.69 5.44
CA ASP A 98 -27.91 3.62 4.30
C ASP A 98 -27.21 4.95 4.66
N LYS A 99 -27.43 5.44 5.88
CA LYS A 99 -26.72 6.62 6.37
C LYS A 99 -25.21 6.42 6.45
N PHE A 100 -24.74 5.26 6.92
CA PHE A 100 -23.31 4.95 6.93
C PHE A 100 -22.73 4.86 5.51
N ASP A 101 -23.47 4.29 4.56
CA ASP A 101 -23.06 4.19 3.16
C ASP A 101 -22.93 5.57 2.51
N ASP A 102 -23.87 6.48 2.78
CA ASP A 102 -23.77 7.88 2.36
C ASP A 102 -22.54 8.58 2.95
N ASP A 103 -22.28 8.36 4.25
CA ASP A 103 -21.12 8.93 4.94
C ASP A 103 -19.80 8.37 4.37
N ILE A 104 -19.74 7.06 4.07
CA ILE A 104 -18.60 6.40 3.41
C ILE A 104 -18.37 7.01 2.02
N LEU A 105 -19.42 7.15 1.22
CA LEU A 105 -19.32 7.72 -0.13
C LEU A 105 -18.79 9.17 -0.08
N ASN A 106 -19.28 9.97 0.87
CA ASN A 106 -18.82 11.34 1.06
C ASN A 106 -17.35 11.41 1.51
N LEU A 107 -16.91 10.51 2.39
CA LEU A 107 -15.50 10.39 2.79
C LEU A 107 -14.60 10.01 1.61
N ILE A 108 -15.04 9.08 0.75
CA ILE A 108 -14.31 8.70 -0.46
C ILE A 108 -14.19 9.89 -1.42
N LYS A 109 -15.30 10.62 -1.67
CA LYS A 109 -15.29 11.83 -2.50
C LYS A 109 -14.33 12.89 -1.95
N GLY A 110 -14.36 13.13 -0.64
CA GLY A 110 -13.44 14.05 0.03
C GLY A 110 -11.97 13.63 -0.13
N ARG A 111 -11.68 12.34 -0.01
CA ARG A 111 -10.32 11.80 -0.24
C ARG A 111 -9.87 12.01 -1.69
N LEU A 112 -10.73 11.75 -2.68
CA LEU A 112 -10.40 11.93 -4.09
C LEU A 112 -10.12 13.40 -4.43
N ALA A 113 -10.92 14.33 -3.88
CA ALA A 113 -10.69 15.77 -4.05
C ALA A 113 -9.32 16.21 -3.48
N LEU A 114 -8.93 15.69 -2.31
CA LEU A 114 -7.61 15.96 -1.74
C LEU A 114 -6.47 15.39 -2.61
N SER A 115 -6.63 14.17 -3.14
CA SER A 115 -5.66 13.59 -4.07
C SER A 115 -5.48 14.43 -5.32
N GLU A 116 -6.56 14.97 -5.87
CA GLU A 116 -6.50 15.86 -7.03
C GLU A 116 -5.71 17.13 -6.73
N GLN A 117 -5.91 17.73 -5.55
CA GLN A 117 -5.13 18.88 -5.10
C GLN A 117 -3.63 18.56 -4.96
N VAL A 118 -3.29 17.39 -4.40
CA VAL A 118 -1.91 16.91 -4.33
C VAL A 118 -1.33 16.73 -5.73
N GLY A 119 -2.09 16.17 -6.68
CA GLY A 119 -1.69 16.02 -8.07
C GLY A 119 -1.36 17.36 -8.74
N LYS A 120 -2.20 18.39 -8.55
CA LYS A 120 -2.01 19.75 -9.09
C LYS A 120 -0.74 20.44 -8.57
N SER A 121 -0.29 20.10 -7.37
CA SER A 121 0.92 20.68 -6.75
C SER A 121 2.24 20.11 -7.28
N LYS A 122 2.19 19.00 -8.02
CA LYS A 122 3.37 18.37 -8.62
C LYS A 122 3.61 18.93 -10.02
N VAL A 123 4.88 19.00 -10.44
CA VAL A 123 5.22 19.37 -11.83
C VAL A 123 4.48 18.41 -12.77
N ARG A 124 3.80 18.97 -13.78
CA ARG A 124 3.06 18.19 -14.78
C ARG A 124 4.02 17.26 -15.54
N GLY A 125 3.63 15.99 -15.66
CA GLY A 125 4.32 14.97 -16.46
C GLY A 125 4.71 13.74 -15.66
N GLY A 126 4.57 12.56 -16.26
CA GLY A 126 5.00 11.28 -15.69
C GLY A 126 3.94 10.54 -14.87
N LEU A 127 4.28 9.33 -14.45
CA LEU A 127 3.37 8.42 -13.78
C LEU A 127 3.02 8.91 -12.35
N PRO A 128 1.73 9.14 -12.00
CA PRO A 128 1.33 9.61 -10.67
C PRO A 128 1.46 8.56 -9.55
N TRP A 129 1.75 7.30 -9.91
CA TRP A 129 1.86 6.17 -9.00
C TRP A 129 3.10 6.31 -8.07
N ARG A 130 2.88 6.21 -6.76
CA ARG A 130 3.92 6.34 -5.72
C ARG A 130 3.89 5.11 -4.80
N PRO A 131 4.49 3.99 -5.22
CA PRO A 131 4.34 2.70 -4.52
C PRO A 131 4.82 2.72 -3.07
N ALA A 132 5.89 3.44 -2.73
CA ALA A 132 6.35 3.56 -1.35
C ALA A 132 5.28 4.16 -0.43
N ARG A 133 4.55 5.17 -0.93
CA ARG A 133 3.44 5.79 -0.18
C ARG A 133 2.25 4.86 -0.04
N GLU A 134 1.98 4.05 -1.06
CA GLU A 134 0.91 3.03 -1.00
C GLU A 134 1.25 1.94 0.01
N ALA A 135 2.48 1.43 0.01
CA ALA A 135 2.92 0.42 0.98
C ALA A 135 2.75 0.91 2.43
N GLN A 136 3.19 2.14 2.73
CA GLN A 136 2.99 2.77 4.04
C GLN A 136 1.50 2.93 4.40
N LEU A 137 0.66 3.29 3.41
CA LEU A 137 -0.77 3.41 3.60
C LEU A 137 -1.39 2.06 3.96
N PHE A 138 -1.10 1.00 3.20
CA PHE A 138 -1.62 -0.34 3.47
C PHE A 138 -1.12 -0.90 4.79
N ALA A 139 0.16 -0.75 5.12
CA ALA A 139 0.72 -1.15 6.42
C ALA A 139 -0.05 -0.50 7.59
N ARG A 140 -0.28 0.81 7.50
CA ARG A 140 -1.03 1.57 8.51
C ARG A 140 -2.50 1.14 8.61
N LEU A 141 -3.15 0.86 7.48
CA LEU A 141 -4.58 0.50 7.47
C LEU A 141 -4.79 -0.92 7.99
N VAL A 142 -3.99 -1.88 7.55
CA VAL A 142 -4.06 -3.27 7.99
C VAL A 142 -3.76 -3.37 9.49
N GLY A 143 -2.73 -2.65 9.98
CA GLY A 143 -2.44 -2.59 11.41
C GLY A 143 -3.56 -1.98 12.26
N ARG A 144 -4.49 -1.22 11.65
CA ARG A 144 -5.64 -0.60 12.33
C ARG A 144 -6.95 -1.34 12.14
N ALA A 145 -7.08 -2.15 11.09
CA ALA A 145 -8.35 -2.76 10.68
C ALA A 145 -8.94 -3.69 11.75
N SER A 146 -8.10 -4.29 12.61
CA SER A 146 -8.50 -5.22 13.68
C SER A 146 -9.31 -6.42 13.16
N ALA A 147 -9.84 -7.25 14.06
CA ALA A 147 -10.54 -8.50 13.72
C ALA A 147 -11.80 -8.33 12.84
N THR A 148 -12.29 -7.10 12.62
CA THR A 148 -13.53 -6.82 11.89
C THR A 148 -13.35 -6.68 10.38
N LEU A 149 -12.14 -6.38 9.89
CA LEU A 149 -11.88 -6.24 8.46
C LEU A 149 -10.54 -6.87 8.07
N SER A 150 -10.60 -7.94 7.27
CA SER A 150 -9.41 -8.71 6.89
C SER A 150 -8.46 -7.93 5.99
N ALA A 151 -7.16 -8.26 6.04
CA ALA A 151 -6.15 -7.63 5.18
C ALA A 151 -6.48 -7.72 3.67
N PRO A 152 -6.99 -8.86 3.14
CA PRO A 152 -7.47 -8.91 1.75
C PRO A 152 -8.64 -7.97 1.45
N ALA A 153 -9.57 -7.77 2.39
CA ALA A 153 -10.68 -6.83 2.22
C ALA A 153 -10.18 -5.38 2.17
N VAL A 154 -9.24 -5.02 3.07
CA VAL A 154 -8.54 -3.73 3.03
C VAL A 154 -7.83 -3.53 1.69
N GLU A 155 -7.12 -4.55 1.19
CA GLU A 155 -6.46 -4.48 -0.10
C GLU A 155 -7.45 -4.21 -1.24
N ARG A 156 -8.57 -4.93 -1.30
CA ARG A 156 -9.56 -4.74 -2.38
C ARG A 156 -10.20 -3.36 -2.36
N LEU A 157 -10.63 -2.90 -1.18
CA LEU A 157 -11.28 -1.59 -1.02
C LEU A 157 -10.32 -0.45 -1.36
N TRP A 158 -9.14 -0.44 -0.75
CA TRP A 158 -8.21 0.66 -0.95
C TRP A 158 -7.50 0.64 -2.30
N SER A 159 -7.23 -0.53 -2.90
CA SER A 159 -6.70 -0.60 -4.27
C SER A 159 -7.68 0.03 -5.27
N THR A 160 -8.99 -0.16 -5.06
CA THR A 160 -10.03 0.45 -5.91
C THR A 160 -10.06 1.96 -5.78
N VAL A 161 -10.05 2.49 -4.54
CA VAL A 161 -10.05 3.93 -4.27
C VAL A 161 -8.76 4.60 -4.81
N ILE A 162 -7.61 3.92 -4.67
CA ILE A 162 -6.33 4.39 -5.20
C ILE A 162 -6.34 4.39 -6.74
N ALA A 163 -6.83 3.33 -7.39
CA ALA A 163 -6.92 3.25 -8.84
C ALA A 163 -7.72 4.42 -9.44
N GLN A 164 -8.88 4.74 -8.85
CA GLN A 164 -9.68 5.91 -9.24
C GLN A 164 -8.91 7.22 -9.04
N SER A 165 -8.22 7.35 -7.90
CA SER A 165 -7.39 8.51 -7.60
C SER A 165 -6.23 8.71 -8.58
N LEU A 166 -5.63 7.63 -9.10
CA LEU A 166 -4.54 7.70 -10.06
C LEU A 166 -5.06 8.11 -11.45
N GLN A 167 -6.18 7.53 -11.90
CA GLN A 167 -6.80 7.86 -13.18
C GLN A 167 -7.23 9.33 -13.28
N ALA A 168 -7.65 9.93 -12.16
CA ALA A 168 -8.00 11.35 -12.11
C ALA A 168 -6.77 12.29 -12.25
N GLN A 169 -5.56 11.81 -11.99
CA GLN A 169 -4.33 12.62 -12.04
C GLN A 169 -3.62 12.57 -13.41
N GLY A 170 -3.91 11.56 -14.24
CA GLY A 170 -3.32 11.43 -15.56
C GLY A 170 -3.45 10.00 -16.12
N PRO A 171 -2.89 9.74 -17.31
CA PRO A 171 -2.85 8.41 -17.89
C PRO A 171 -2.17 7.42 -16.94
N VAL A 172 -2.83 6.28 -16.69
CA VAL A 172 -2.26 5.17 -15.93
C VAL A 172 -2.92 3.87 -16.38
N PHE A 173 -2.10 2.88 -16.76
CA PHE A 173 -2.60 1.59 -17.23
C PHE A 173 -1.53 0.49 -17.10
N LEU A 174 -2.00 -0.75 -17.13
CA LEU A 174 -1.18 -1.95 -16.91
C LEU A 174 -0.91 -2.65 -18.24
N LEU A 175 0.35 -3.01 -18.47
CA LEU A 175 0.82 -3.86 -19.56
C LEU A 175 1.24 -5.20 -18.96
N VAL A 176 0.37 -6.19 -19.06
CA VAL A 176 0.55 -7.48 -18.38
C VAL A 176 1.08 -8.50 -19.37
N SER A 177 2.26 -9.05 -19.09
CA SER A 177 2.85 -10.09 -19.93
C SER A 177 1.95 -11.33 -20.02
N LYS A 178 1.89 -11.94 -21.20
CA LYS A 178 1.24 -13.24 -21.43
C LYS A 178 2.16 -14.43 -21.09
N SER A 179 3.39 -14.18 -20.61
CA SER A 179 4.36 -15.23 -20.27
C SER A 179 3.85 -16.19 -19.19
N GLN A 180 2.98 -15.72 -18.27
CA GLN A 180 2.35 -16.55 -17.26
C GLN A 180 0.86 -16.20 -17.06
N PRO A 181 -0.02 -17.21 -16.90
CA PRO A 181 -1.46 -16.99 -16.84
C PRO A 181 -1.94 -16.26 -15.58
N LYS A 182 -1.21 -16.34 -14.46
CA LYS A 182 -1.60 -15.76 -13.17
C LYS A 182 -1.36 -14.25 -13.06
N LEU A 183 -0.57 -13.65 -13.96
CA LEU A 183 -0.14 -12.25 -13.84
C LEU A 183 -1.31 -11.26 -13.88
N SER A 184 -2.34 -11.52 -14.69
CA SER A 184 -3.51 -10.64 -14.80
C SER A 184 -4.33 -10.62 -13.50
N ALA A 185 -4.49 -11.77 -12.84
CA ALA A 185 -5.20 -11.88 -11.56
C ALA A 185 -4.42 -11.20 -10.43
N LEU A 186 -3.10 -11.35 -10.40
CA LEU A 186 -2.22 -10.64 -9.45
C LEU A 186 -2.29 -9.13 -9.67
N ALA A 187 -2.17 -8.68 -10.93
CA ALA A 187 -2.27 -7.27 -11.30
C ALA A 187 -3.62 -6.67 -10.87
N ARG A 188 -4.73 -7.39 -11.09
CA ARG A 188 -6.07 -6.96 -10.66
C ARG A 188 -6.23 -6.87 -9.15
N THR A 189 -5.62 -7.80 -8.41
CA THR A 189 -5.65 -7.76 -6.95
C THR A 189 -4.84 -6.59 -6.41
N PHE A 190 -3.67 -6.33 -6.99
CA PHE A 190 -2.79 -5.26 -6.56
C PHE A 190 -3.28 -3.86 -6.99
N PHE A 191 -3.63 -3.68 -8.26
CA PHE A 191 -3.94 -2.37 -8.84
C PHE A 191 -5.44 -2.07 -8.96
N GLY A 192 -6.30 -2.99 -8.52
CA GLY A 192 -7.75 -2.83 -8.62
C GLY A 192 -8.23 -2.65 -10.07
N LEU A 193 -8.92 -1.53 -10.32
CA LEU A 193 -9.64 -1.26 -11.56
C LEU A 193 -8.84 -0.44 -12.60
N LEU A 194 -7.51 -0.34 -12.48
CA LEU A 194 -6.71 0.27 -13.54
C LEU A 194 -6.94 -0.43 -14.89
N PRO A 195 -7.02 0.30 -16.03
CA PRO A 195 -7.08 -0.32 -17.35
C PRO A 195 -5.91 -1.29 -17.54
N LEU A 196 -6.17 -2.44 -18.14
CA LEU A 196 -5.19 -3.51 -18.28
C LEU A 196 -5.23 -4.04 -19.71
N SER A 197 -4.06 -4.12 -20.34
CA SER A 197 -3.87 -4.75 -21.64
C SER A 197 -2.87 -5.89 -21.53
N MET A 198 -3.22 -7.05 -22.10
CA MET A 198 -2.30 -8.18 -22.19
C MET A 198 -1.33 -7.98 -23.35
N VAL A 199 -0.03 -8.08 -23.09
CA VAL A 199 1.05 -7.93 -24.08
C VAL A 199 1.78 -9.24 -24.32
N LYS A 200 2.49 -9.34 -25.45
CA LYS A 200 3.06 -10.61 -25.94
C LYS A 200 3.99 -11.29 -24.93
N ASP A 201 4.96 -10.56 -24.40
CA ASP A 201 6.05 -11.08 -23.58
C ASP A 201 6.57 -10.00 -22.61
N ASP A 202 7.49 -10.41 -21.72
CA ASP A 202 8.04 -9.56 -20.65
C ASP A 202 8.83 -8.37 -21.23
N THR A 203 9.65 -8.63 -22.25
CA THR A 203 10.44 -7.60 -22.95
C THR A 203 9.53 -6.54 -23.57
N THR A 204 8.44 -6.94 -24.23
CA THR A 204 7.46 -6.00 -24.80
C THR A 204 6.78 -5.19 -23.69
N ALA A 205 6.43 -5.80 -22.56
CA ALA A 205 5.83 -5.09 -21.44
C ALA A 205 6.76 -3.99 -20.91
N ILE A 206 8.02 -4.34 -20.64
CA ILE A 206 9.02 -3.40 -20.08
C ILE A 206 9.37 -2.31 -21.08
N ALA A 207 9.61 -2.64 -22.36
CA ALA A 207 9.93 -1.66 -23.39
C ALA A 207 8.82 -0.62 -23.56
N ARG A 208 7.55 -1.06 -23.55
CA ARG A 208 6.40 -0.14 -23.59
C ARG A 208 6.24 0.65 -22.30
N ALA A 209 6.51 0.08 -21.13
CA ALA A 209 6.51 0.83 -19.87
C ALA A 209 7.62 1.90 -19.79
N ALA A 210 8.72 1.72 -20.54
CA ALA A 210 9.75 2.72 -20.69
C ALA A 210 9.34 3.88 -21.62
N ALA A 211 8.53 3.58 -22.65
CA ALA A 211 8.23 4.51 -23.74
C ALA A 211 6.87 5.23 -23.59
N GLU A 212 5.87 4.58 -23.00
CA GLU A 212 4.50 5.10 -22.90
C GLU A 212 4.25 5.78 -21.56
N GLU A 213 3.80 7.04 -21.60
CA GLU A 213 3.44 7.77 -20.39
C GLU A 213 2.28 7.07 -19.65
N GLY A 214 2.48 6.80 -18.36
CA GLY A 214 1.46 6.16 -17.52
C GLY A 214 1.47 4.63 -17.55
N ALA A 215 2.32 4.00 -18.36
CA ALA A 215 2.38 2.55 -18.44
C ALA A 215 3.11 1.92 -17.23
N ILE A 216 2.54 0.82 -16.72
CA ILE A 216 3.14 -0.04 -15.70
C ILE A 216 3.20 -1.46 -16.26
N ALA A 217 4.40 -2.00 -16.43
CA ALA A 217 4.60 -3.38 -16.84
C ALA A 217 4.43 -4.33 -15.66
N ILE A 218 3.72 -5.45 -15.87
CA ILE A 218 3.63 -6.56 -14.93
C ILE A 218 4.32 -7.77 -15.54
N VAL A 219 5.41 -8.20 -14.92
CA VAL A 219 6.27 -9.28 -15.38
C VAL A 219 6.42 -10.34 -14.28
N PRO A 220 6.72 -11.60 -14.62
CA PRO A 220 6.89 -12.66 -13.64
C PRO A 220 8.16 -12.49 -12.82
N ALA A 221 8.24 -13.21 -11.70
CA ALA A 221 9.45 -13.29 -10.90
C ALA A 221 10.65 -13.78 -11.72
N PRO A 222 11.84 -13.18 -11.53
CA PRO A 222 13.06 -13.62 -12.20
C PRO A 222 13.44 -15.02 -11.70
N GLY A 223 14.05 -15.82 -12.58
CA GLY A 223 14.38 -17.20 -12.27
C GLY A 223 14.86 -17.94 -13.52
N GLU A 224 14.81 -19.27 -13.48
CA GLU A 224 15.19 -20.10 -14.61
C GLU A 224 14.36 -19.75 -15.86
N GLY A 225 15.03 -19.38 -16.95
CA GLY A 225 14.38 -18.96 -18.20
C GLY A 225 13.73 -17.57 -18.18
N VAL A 226 13.73 -16.85 -17.05
CA VAL A 226 13.11 -15.52 -16.91
C VAL A 226 14.19 -14.47 -16.61
N ASN A 227 14.66 -13.80 -17.67
CA ASN A 227 15.87 -12.97 -17.65
C ASN A 227 15.67 -11.50 -18.03
N TRP A 228 14.42 -11.00 -17.97
CA TRP A 228 14.08 -9.60 -18.30
C TRP A 228 14.88 -8.56 -17.50
N TRP A 229 15.42 -8.95 -16.34
CA TRP A 229 16.20 -8.09 -15.44
C TRP A 229 17.57 -7.70 -16.02
N VAL A 230 18.08 -8.44 -17.01
CA VAL A 230 19.31 -8.09 -17.74
C VAL A 230 19.06 -6.87 -18.64
N ASP A 231 18.01 -6.93 -19.46
CA ASP A 231 17.61 -5.82 -20.34
C ASP A 231 17.27 -4.57 -19.51
N LEU A 232 16.60 -4.76 -18.36
CA LEU A 232 16.30 -3.66 -17.44
C LEU A 232 17.58 -3.00 -16.89
N ALA A 233 18.61 -3.79 -16.57
CA ALA A 233 19.89 -3.26 -16.10
C ALA A 233 20.58 -2.44 -17.19
N GLU A 234 20.53 -2.89 -18.45
CA GLU A 234 21.07 -2.16 -19.60
C GLU A 234 20.38 -0.80 -19.78
N MET A 235 19.04 -0.76 -19.70
CA MET A 235 18.27 0.49 -19.75
C MET A 235 18.67 1.50 -18.65
N ASN A 236 19.15 1.01 -17.50
CA ASN A 236 19.54 1.82 -16.35
C ASN A 236 21.04 2.24 -16.37
N THR A 237 21.78 1.96 -17.44
CA THR A 237 23.18 2.42 -17.59
C THR A 237 23.30 3.85 -18.10
N SER A 238 22.24 4.41 -18.70
CA SER A 238 22.24 5.75 -19.30
C SER A 238 21.85 6.83 -18.30
N THR A 239 22.34 8.05 -18.52
CA THR A 239 21.94 9.24 -17.75
C THR A 239 20.56 9.72 -18.20
N GLY A 240 19.50 9.19 -17.59
CA GLY A 240 18.12 9.61 -17.84
C GLY A 240 17.09 8.85 -17.00
N PRO A 241 15.80 9.22 -17.06
CA PRO A 241 14.73 8.44 -16.46
C PRO A 241 14.70 7.05 -17.09
N ALA A 242 14.73 6.02 -16.27
CA ALA A 242 14.70 4.63 -16.71
C ALA A 242 13.65 3.85 -15.90
N PRO A 243 13.04 2.82 -16.50
CA PRO A 243 12.11 1.96 -15.78
C PRO A 243 12.85 1.23 -14.64
N ALA A 244 12.15 1.03 -13.53
CA ALA A 244 12.67 0.30 -12.38
C ALA A 244 11.60 -0.64 -11.82
N VAL A 245 12.02 -1.67 -11.08
CA VAL A 245 11.12 -2.48 -10.27
C VAL A 245 10.65 -1.65 -9.07
N LEU A 246 9.35 -1.45 -8.96
CA LEU A 246 8.74 -0.51 -8.00
C LEU A 246 7.72 -1.16 -7.05
N ALA A 247 7.29 -2.39 -7.33
CA ALA A 247 6.50 -3.17 -6.38
C ALA A 247 6.65 -4.68 -6.64
N ALA A 248 6.56 -5.46 -5.56
CA ALA A 248 6.42 -6.91 -5.58
C ALA A 248 4.93 -7.31 -5.42
N LEU A 249 4.51 -8.37 -6.10
CA LEU A 249 3.16 -8.91 -6.08
C LEU A 249 3.20 -10.40 -5.67
N PRO A 250 2.34 -10.87 -4.75
CA PRO A 250 1.25 -10.13 -4.09
C PRO A 250 1.72 -9.12 -3.03
N ARG A 251 0.81 -8.23 -2.61
CA ARG A 251 1.12 -7.17 -1.64
C ARG A 251 1.42 -7.70 -0.23
N PHE A 252 0.77 -8.80 0.13
CA PHE A 252 0.98 -9.47 1.40
C PHE A 252 1.95 -10.63 1.24
N ALA A 253 2.83 -10.78 2.23
CA ALA A 253 3.76 -11.89 2.29
C ALA A 253 3.02 -13.22 2.42
N SER A 254 3.61 -14.24 1.80
CA SER A 254 3.28 -15.66 1.95
C SER A 254 4.58 -16.42 2.24
N ASP A 255 4.46 -17.73 2.50
CA ASP A 255 5.63 -18.62 2.56
C ASP A 255 6.38 -18.67 1.22
N ASP A 256 5.64 -18.51 0.12
CA ASP A 256 6.20 -18.38 -1.22
C ASP A 256 6.74 -16.98 -1.50
N PRO A 257 7.84 -16.84 -2.28
CA PRO A 257 8.33 -15.54 -2.72
C PRO A 257 7.34 -14.84 -3.67
N PRO A 258 7.47 -13.52 -3.86
CA PRO A 258 6.64 -12.80 -4.80
C PRO A 258 6.68 -13.41 -6.20
N LEU A 259 5.50 -13.52 -6.83
CA LEU A 259 5.31 -14.19 -8.11
C LEU A 259 5.45 -13.23 -9.31
N ALA A 260 5.29 -11.93 -9.06
CA ALA A 260 5.34 -10.92 -10.11
C ALA A 260 5.87 -9.58 -9.58
N TYR A 261 6.30 -8.74 -10.51
CA TYR A 261 6.86 -7.43 -10.21
C TYR A 261 6.28 -6.38 -11.14
N ALA A 262 6.05 -5.18 -10.59
CA ALA A 262 5.59 -4.03 -11.34
C ALA A 262 6.78 -3.13 -11.68
N ILE A 263 6.91 -2.80 -12.97
CA ILE A 263 8.01 -2.00 -13.52
C ILE A 263 7.44 -0.76 -14.20
N ALA A 264 7.98 0.42 -13.88
CA ALA A 264 7.60 1.66 -14.54
C ALA A 264 8.69 2.73 -14.43
N VAL A 265 8.58 3.79 -15.22
CA VAL A 265 9.39 4.99 -15.08
C VAL A 265 8.78 5.89 -14.00
N ALA A 266 9.26 5.76 -12.77
CA ALA A 266 8.87 6.62 -11.64
C ALA A 266 9.99 6.73 -10.60
N PRO A 267 9.93 7.72 -9.69
CA PRO A 267 10.93 7.87 -8.63
C PRO A 267 11.02 6.62 -7.74
N ARG A 268 12.26 6.26 -7.42
CA ARG A 268 12.59 5.19 -6.47
C ARG A 268 12.57 5.76 -5.06
N GLU A 269 11.50 5.49 -4.32
CA GLU A 269 11.26 6.04 -2.99
C GLU A 269 11.34 4.93 -1.93
N ARG A 270 11.90 5.25 -0.76
CA ARG A 270 11.93 4.33 0.38
C ARG A 270 10.59 4.30 1.10
N SER A 271 10.11 3.11 1.44
CA SER A 271 8.93 2.90 2.29
C SER A 271 9.31 2.65 3.75
N GLY A 272 10.55 2.20 4.02
CA GLY A 272 11.05 1.88 5.36
C GLY A 272 11.13 0.38 5.70
N ASN A 273 10.63 -0.48 4.81
CA ASN A 273 10.91 -1.92 4.79
C ASN A 273 11.05 -2.33 3.33
N ASP A 274 12.21 -2.05 2.74
CA ASP A 274 12.41 -2.10 1.30
C ASP A 274 13.36 -3.25 0.91
N SER A 275 13.19 -3.73 -0.32
CA SER A 275 14.18 -4.51 -1.04
C SER A 275 14.81 -3.64 -2.13
N GLN A 276 16.14 -3.55 -2.13
CA GLN A 276 16.91 -2.91 -3.19
C GLN A 276 17.47 -4.00 -4.11
N TRP A 277 17.21 -3.88 -5.41
CA TRP A 277 17.65 -4.83 -6.42
C TRP A 277 18.80 -4.29 -7.24
N LEU A 278 19.90 -5.04 -7.26
CA LEU A 278 21.15 -4.70 -7.91
C LEU A 278 21.52 -5.78 -8.93
N VAL A 279 21.97 -5.36 -10.10
CA VAL A 279 22.52 -6.24 -11.13
C VAL A 279 24.01 -6.00 -11.25
N GLY A 280 24.78 -7.07 -11.14
CA GLY A 280 26.24 -7.05 -11.30
C GLY A 280 26.70 -8.05 -12.35
N ARG A 281 27.88 -7.78 -12.93
CA ARG A 281 28.56 -8.67 -13.88
C ARG A 281 29.86 -9.20 -13.28
N ALA A 282 30.13 -10.49 -13.43
CA ALA A 282 31.38 -11.13 -12.99
C ALA A 282 31.74 -10.79 -11.52
N LEU A 283 30.75 -10.87 -10.64
CA LEU A 283 30.92 -10.58 -9.21
C LEU A 283 31.89 -11.58 -8.58
N LYS A 284 32.90 -11.06 -7.87
CA LYS A 284 33.83 -11.86 -7.05
C LYS A 284 33.16 -12.26 -5.71
N ASP A 285 33.77 -13.19 -4.99
CA ASP A 285 33.28 -13.72 -3.70
C ASP A 285 33.10 -12.64 -2.60
N ASP A 286 33.79 -11.50 -2.69
CA ASP A 286 33.67 -10.35 -1.77
C ASP A 286 32.42 -9.47 -2.05
N MET A 287 31.26 -10.11 -2.18
CA MET A 287 29.99 -9.46 -2.53
C MET A 287 29.46 -8.48 -1.45
N PRO A 288 28.64 -7.47 -1.84
CA PRO A 288 27.75 -6.79 -0.90
C PRO A 288 26.80 -7.79 -0.22
N GLN A 289 26.40 -7.54 1.02
CA GLN A 289 25.44 -8.39 1.74
C GLN A 289 24.08 -8.39 1.01
N GLY A 290 23.79 -9.44 0.23
CA GLY A 290 22.55 -9.58 -0.53
C GLY A 290 22.32 -11.02 -1.01
N LYS A 291 21.04 -11.41 -1.12
CA LYS A 291 20.62 -12.73 -1.62
C LYS A 291 20.64 -12.75 -3.15
N VAL A 292 21.31 -13.73 -3.75
CA VAL A 292 21.23 -13.96 -5.20
C VAL A 292 19.82 -14.48 -5.55
N LEU A 293 19.11 -13.77 -6.41
CA LEU A 293 17.77 -14.14 -6.87
C LEU A 293 17.78 -14.87 -8.21
N ALA A 294 18.65 -14.45 -9.13
CA ALA A 294 18.74 -15.03 -10.47
C ALA A 294 20.14 -14.87 -11.07
N GLN A 295 20.45 -15.71 -12.05
CA GLN A 295 21.71 -15.73 -12.77
C GLN A 295 21.47 -15.96 -14.26
N ASN A 296 22.16 -15.20 -15.11
CA ASN A 296 22.20 -15.42 -16.55
C ASN A 296 23.62 -15.15 -17.07
N GLY A 297 24.35 -16.20 -17.43
CA GLY A 297 25.78 -16.11 -17.75
C GLY A 297 26.57 -15.49 -16.60
N ASP A 298 27.29 -14.39 -16.87
CA ASP A 298 28.08 -13.63 -15.90
C ASP A 298 27.25 -12.64 -15.08
N PHE A 299 25.99 -12.42 -15.45
CA PHE A 299 25.11 -11.51 -14.73
C PHE A 299 24.52 -12.19 -13.50
N ARG A 300 24.37 -11.42 -12.43
CA ARG A 300 23.69 -11.81 -11.20
C ARG A 300 22.71 -10.72 -10.79
N LEU A 301 21.52 -11.14 -10.39
CA LEU A 301 20.53 -10.30 -9.73
C LEU A 301 20.61 -10.52 -8.21
N LEU A 302 20.79 -9.44 -7.47
CA LEU A 302 20.90 -9.44 -6.01
C LEU A 302 19.74 -8.69 -5.38
N ALA A 303 19.18 -9.24 -4.32
CA ALA A 303 18.25 -8.54 -3.42
C ALA A 303 18.94 -8.21 -2.11
N CYS A 304 18.89 -6.94 -1.73
CA CYS A 304 19.44 -6.43 -0.49
C CYS A 304 18.30 -5.84 0.33
N ASP A 305 17.91 -6.55 1.38
CA ASP A 305 16.79 -6.17 2.22
C ASP A 305 17.27 -5.26 3.37
N GLY A 306 16.48 -4.22 3.66
CA GLY A 306 16.67 -3.40 4.85
C GLY A 306 16.76 -1.89 4.60
N ASN A 307 17.07 -1.17 5.67
CA ASN A 307 17.03 0.30 5.71
C ASN A 307 18.32 0.98 5.25
N ALA A 308 19.43 0.24 5.18
CA ALA A 308 20.69 0.79 4.71
C ALA A 308 20.68 0.83 3.18
N ALA A 309 20.90 2.02 2.61
CA ALA A 309 21.18 2.13 1.18
C ALA A 309 22.55 1.53 0.90
N ILE A 310 22.59 0.47 0.09
CA ILE A 310 23.85 0.05 -0.50
C ILE A 310 24.16 1.12 -1.54
N SER A 311 25.23 1.88 -1.29
CA SER A 311 25.71 2.89 -2.23
C SER A 311 26.09 2.20 -3.53
N PRO A 312 25.86 2.83 -4.69
CA PRO A 312 26.28 2.29 -5.98
C PRO A 312 27.78 2.00 -5.95
N GLN A 313 28.16 0.73 -5.84
CA GLN A 313 29.54 0.31 -5.99
C GLN A 313 29.87 0.23 -7.49
N GLN A 314 31.12 0.44 -7.86
CA GLN A 314 31.55 0.27 -9.25
C GLN A 314 31.18 -1.12 -9.75
N GLY A 315 30.41 -1.20 -10.84
CA GLY A 315 29.98 -2.45 -11.46
C GLY A 315 28.61 -2.98 -11.02
N LEU A 316 27.89 -2.29 -10.14
CA LEU A 316 26.50 -2.60 -9.78
C LEU A 316 25.52 -1.58 -10.39
N CYS A 317 24.50 -2.08 -11.06
CA CYS A 317 23.40 -1.29 -11.59
C CYS A 317 22.15 -1.51 -10.73
N GLU A 318 21.63 -0.45 -10.10
CA GLU A 318 20.38 -0.55 -9.37
C GLU A 318 19.20 -0.55 -10.34
N ILE A 319 18.38 -1.61 -10.29
CA ILE A 319 17.21 -1.79 -11.15
C ILE A 319 15.89 -1.70 -10.40
N GLY A 320 15.91 -1.62 -9.07
CA GLY A 320 14.69 -1.62 -8.27
C GLY A 320 14.89 -1.17 -6.83
N LEU A 321 13.87 -0.49 -6.32
CA LEU A 321 13.72 -0.15 -4.91
C LEU A 321 12.23 -0.14 -4.61
N PHE A 322 11.78 -1.08 -3.79
CA PHE A 322 10.36 -1.27 -3.53
C PHE A 322 10.11 -1.85 -2.15
N ALA A 323 8.90 -1.66 -1.63
CA ALA A 323 8.50 -2.19 -0.34
C ALA A 323 8.42 -3.72 -0.37
N ASN A 324 8.95 -4.37 0.67
CA ASN A 324 8.75 -5.78 0.90
C ASN A 324 7.25 -6.09 1.13
N PRO A 325 6.76 -7.26 0.71
CA PRO A 325 5.39 -7.67 0.99
C PRO A 325 5.06 -7.57 2.48
N LEU A 326 3.85 -7.08 2.78
CA LEU A 326 3.40 -6.82 4.14
C LEU A 326 3.07 -8.13 4.85
N LYS A 327 3.52 -8.29 6.09
CA LYS A 327 3.11 -9.43 6.93
C LYS A 327 1.62 -9.33 7.25
N GLN A 328 0.93 -10.47 7.21
CA GLN A 328 -0.44 -10.56 7.73
C GLN A 328 -0.35 -10.66 9.26
N ASN A 329 -1.17 -9.88 9.96
CA ASN A 329 -1.30 -9.95 11.43
C ASN A 329 -2.14 -11.15 11.84
#